data_AF-A0A7W0JIJ0-F1
#
_entry.id   AF-A0A7W0JIJ0-F1
#
_cell.length_a   1.000
_cell.length_b   1.000
_cell.length_c   1.000
_cell.angle_alpha   90.00
_cell.angle_beta   90.00
_cell.angle_gamma   90.00
#
_symmetry.space_group_name_H-M   'P 1'
#
loop_
_entity.id
_entity.type
_entity.pdbx_description
1 polymer ?
#
loop_
_entity_poly.entity_id
_entity_poly.type
_entity_poly.pdbx_seq_one_letter_code
_entity_poly.pdbx_strand_id
1 'polypeptide(L)'
;MVRRLLFTSVALAPLVILIHYVFHPTETLEFVLAAAALIPLAWLIGEATEHAAEHTGAGIGGFLNATFGNAPELIIALFAVHAMEFEVVRGSLSGSVIGNLLLVLGFSLLFGGRGEIDRQSSFLALALVAFSTLLLLVVAIPGWDGDPERSSLADLSIPVSIVLLIAYVGLTYYSLRRHAALHIASDEEIKGWSLRLALVVLGAATVVTALVAEILVGSINTFADDSGVSEFFLAAVVIAIVGNAAEHGGAVVVAARGKIKLAAEIALASSAQVAVFLIPAVALLALLIEPLALAFREVEIIALGVSVVVSAVLLADGRSSRLKGLILIAVYIGIATMFFVAGER
;
A
#
# COMPACT_ATOMS: atom_id res chain seq x y z
N MET A 1 23.80 -9.14 -4.30
CA MET A 1 23.67 -8.31 -5.52
C MET A 1 22.47 -7.36 -5.43
N VAL A 2 21.26 -7.84 -5.14
CA VAL A 2 20.03 -7.02 -5.01
C VAL A 2 20.13 -5.91 -3.96
N ARG A 3 20.60 -6.19 -2.73
CA ARG A 3 20.80 -5.13 -1.70
C ARG A 3 21.76 -4.03 -2.16
N ARG A 4 22.86 -4.36 -2.84
CA ARG A 4 23.81 -3.36 -3.35
C ARG A 4 23.17 -2.47 -4.42
N LEU A 5 22.39 -3.05 -5.33
CA LEU A 5 21.65 -2.28 -6.34
C LEU A 5 20.63 -1.35 -5.69
N LEU A 6 19.88 -1.82 -4.68
CA LEU A 6 18.91 -1.02 -3.94
C LEU A 6 19.56 0.16 -3.20
N PHE A 7 20.68 -0.08 -2.49
CA PHE A 7 21.43 1.00 -1.84
C PHE A 7 21.99 2.02 -2.84
N THR A 8 22.40 1.56 -4.03
CA THR A 8 22.87 2.48 -5.08
C THR A 8 21.71 3.29 -5.66
N SER A 9 20.52 2.70 -5.77
CA SER A 9 19.32 3.41 -6.24
C SER A 9 18.73 4.39 -5.22
N VAL A 10 19.07 4.31 -3.93
CA VAL A 10 18.72 5.37 -2.95
C VAL A 10 19.37 6.70 -3.34
N ALA A 11 20.53 6.68 -4.01
CA ALA A 11 21.17 7.89 -4.51
C ALA A 11 20.38 8.58 -5.64
N LEU A 12 19.37 7.91 -6.21
CA LEU A 12 18.47 8.53 -7.19
C LEU A 12 17.65 9.66 -6.54
N ALA A 13 17.19 9.49 -5.30
CA ALA A 13 16.36 10.49 -4.63
C ALA A 13 17.01 11.89 -4.48
N PRO A 14 18.24 12.05 -3.93
CA PRO A 14 18.90 13.35 -3.90
C PRO A 14 19.20 13.89 -5.30
N LEU A 15 19.40 13.02 -6.30
CA LEU A 15 19.56 13.45 -7.69
C LEU A 15 18.26 14.01 -8.26
N VAL A 16 17.10 13.40 -7.99
CA VAL A 16 15.80 13.93 -8.41
C VAL A 16 15.55 15.31 -7.79
N ILE A 17 15.79 15.44 -6.48
CA ILE A 17 15.64 16.72 -5.77
C ILE A 17 16.57 17.79 -6.38
N LEU A 18 17.83 17.43 -6.67
CA LEU A 18 18.77 18.34 -7.32
C LEU A 18 18.31 18.73 -8.73
N ILE A 19 17.84 17.76 -9.52
CA ILE A 19 17.35 17.98 -10.88
C ILE A 19 16.18 18.96 -10.88
N HIS A 20 15.21 18.76 -9.98
CA HIS A 20 14.05 19.62 -9.82
C HIS A 20 14.46 21.07 -9.54
N TYR A 21 15.26 21.32 -8.49
CA TYR A 21 15.60 22.69 -8.08
C TYR A 21 16.65 23.40 -8.97
N VAL A 22 17.47 22.66 -9.71
CA VAL A 22 18.57 23.26 -10.50
C VAL A 22 18.24 23.32 -11.98
N PHE A 23 17.70 22.22 -12.54
CA PHE A 23 17.61 22.04 -13.98
C PHE A 23 16.19 22.27 -14.52
N HIS A 24 15.17 22.30 -13.66
CA HIS A 24 13.77 22.55 -14.03
C HIS A 24 13.35 21.77 -15.30
N PRO A 25 13.48 20.42 -15.30
CA PRO A 25 13.10 19.59 -16.44
C PRO A 25 11.60 19.62 -16.71
N THR A 26 11.14 18.93 -17.75
CA THR A 26 9.71 18.75 -18.00
C THR A 26 9.07 17.95 -16.87
N GLU A 27 7.85 18.31 -16.46
CA GLU A 27 7.12 17.63 -15.37
C GLU A 27 6.91 16.14 -15.66
N THR A 28 6.75 15.76 -16.93
CA THR A 28 6.72 14.35 -17.36
C THR A 28 7.97 13.57 -16.93
N LEU A 29 9.15 14.20 -17.03
CA LEU A 29 10.41 13.60 -16.62
C LEU A 29 10.54 13.60 -15.10
N GLU A 30 10.07 14.67 -14.42
CA GLU A 30 10.03 14.72 -12.96
C GLU A 30 9.18 13.58 -12.40
N PHE A 31 8.00 13.34 -12.95
CA PHE A 31 7.13 12.25 -12.55
C PHE A 31 7.83 10.89 -12.64
N VAL A 32 8.45 10.60 -13.80
CA VAL A 32 9.14 9.31 -14.03
C VAL A 32 10.32 9.14 -13.08
N LEU A 33 11.11 10.20 -12.88
CA LEU A 33 12.27 10.17 -11.99
C LEU A 33 11.85 10.03 -10.51
N ALA A 34 10.83 10.77 -10.08
CA ALA A 34 10.29 10.72 -8.73
C ALA A 34 9.69 9.34 -8.43
N ALA A 35 8.87 8.80 -9.34
CA ALA A 35 8.32 7.44 -9.22
C ALA A 35 9.43 6.40 -9.08
N ALA A 36 10.49 6.49 -9.90
CA ALA A 36 11.62 5.59 -9.82
C ALA A 36 12.43 5.74 -8.51
N ALA A 37 12.53 6.95 -7.97
CA ALA A 37 13.24 7.24 -6.71
C ALA A 37 12.47 6.78 -5.47
N LEU A 38 11.15 6.77 -5.51
CA LEU A 38 10.31 6.34 -4.39
C LEU A 38 10.42 4.83 -4.11
N ILE A 39 10.60 4.00 -5.14
CA ILE A 39 10.74 2.54 -4.99
C ILE A 39 11.86 2.16 -4.01
N PRO A 40 13.13 2.57 -4.19
CA PRO A 40 14.20 2.22 -3.26
C PRO A 40 14.07 2.90 -1.89
N LEU A 41 13.41 4.07 -1.81
CA LEU A 41 13.14 4.74 -0.53
C LEU A 41 12.11 3.99 0.31
N ALA A 42 11.02 3.55 -0.31
CA ALA A 42 10.02 2.71 0.34
C ALA A 42 10.65 1.41 0.89
N TRP A 43 11.60 0.83 0.16
CA TRP A 43 12.33 -0.37 0.62
C TRP A 43 13.18 -0.05 1.84
N LEU A 44 13.88 1.09 1.82
CA LEU A 44 14.72 1.54 2.92
C LEU A 44 13.91 1.83 4.19
N ILE A 45 12.73 2.44 4.04
CA ILE A 45 11.78 2.67 5.13
C ILE A 45 11.30 1.34 5.71
N GLY A 46 10.89 0.38 4.87
CA GLY A 46 10.44 -0.94 5.31
C GLY A 46 11.53 -1.68 6.10
N GLU A 47 12.75 -1.74 5.55
CA GLU A 47 13.90 -2.38 6.23
C GLU A 47 14.24 -1.67 7.54
N ALA A 48 14.30 -0.33 7.57
CA ALA A 48 14.55 0.42 8.80
C ALA A 48 13.47 0.20 9.87
N THR A 49 12.21 0.07 9.43
CA THR A 49 11.07 -0.22 10.30
C THR A 49 11.15 -1.62 10.91
N GLU A 50 11.52 -2.63 10.12
CA GLU A 50 11.74 -4.00 10.58
C GLU A 50 12.85 -4.05 11.65
N HIS A 51 14.02 -3.44 11.39
CA HIS A 51 15.10 -3.35 12.38
C HIS A 51 14.70 -2.59 13.64
N ALA A 52 13.89 -1.53 13.53
CA ALA A 52 13.39 -0.81 14.70
C ALA A 52 12.38 -1.65 15.50
N ALA A 53 11.53 -2.43 14.82
CA ALA A 53 10.53 -3.30 15.44
C ALA A 53 11.16 -4.43 16.26
N GLU A 54 12.27 -5.01 15.78
CA GLU A 54 13.02 -6.06 16.49
C GLU A 54 13.53 -5.61 17.88
N HIS A 55 13.78 -4.31 18.06
CA HIS A 55 14.29 -3.74 19.31
C HIS A 55 13.21 -3.25 20.28
N THR A 56 11.95 -3.15 19.84
CA THR A 56 10.90 -2.44 20.60
C THR A 56 9.81 -3.36 21.16
N GLY A 57 9.93 -4.67 20.91
CA GLY A 57 8.99 -5.70 21.36
C GLY A 57 7.72 -5.76 20.51
N ALA A 58 6.94 -6.84 20.67
CA ALA A 58 5.84 -7.16 19.76
C ALA A 58 4.79 -6.04 19.61
N GLY A 59 4.46 -5.34 20.71
CA GLY A 59 3.45 -4.26 20.69
C GLY A 59 3.90 -3.03 19.91
N ILE A 60 5.00 -2.40 20.34
CA ILE A 60 5.54 -1.19 19.70
C ILE A 60 6.05 -1.51 18.30
N GLY A 61 6.70 -2.66 18.11
CA GLY A 61 7.17 -3.10 16.80
C GLY A 61 6.02 -3.32 15.81
N GLY A 62 4.90 -3.91 16.25
CA GLY A 62 3.70 -4.03 15.42
C GLY A 62 3.11 -2.67 15.03
N PHE A 63 3.08 -1.71 15.95
CA PHE A 63 2.66 -0.34 15.66
C PHE A 63 3.59 0.36 14.66
N LEU A 64 4.91 0.29 14.88
CA LEU A 64 5.91 0.85 13.98
C LEU A 64 5.76 0.27 12.58
N ASN A 65 5.60 -1.05 12.47
CA ASN A 65 5.44 -1.72 11.18
C ASN A 65 4.16 -1.28 10.46
N ALA A 66 3.05 -1.17 11.17
CA ALA A 66 1.80 -0.74 10.56
C ALA A 66 1.86 0.72 10.07
N THR A 67 2.46 1.62 10.84
CA THR A 67 2.55 3.05 10.50
C THR A 67 3.63 3.29 9.44
N PHE A 68 4.86 2.89 9.71
CA PHE A 68 6.00 3.21 8.85
C PHE A 68 6.16 2.25 7.68
N GLY A 69 5.67 1.01 7.76
CA GLY A 69 5.63 0.10 6.61
C GLY A 69 4.83 0.68 5.44
N ASN A 70 3.73 1.37 5.75
CA ASN A 70 2.87 2.06 4.79
C ASN A 70 3.17 3.59 4.69
N ALA A 71 4.33 4.05 5.16
CA ALA A 71 4.65 5.47 5.16
C ALA A 71 4.76 6.08 3.75
N PRO A 72 5.35 5.42 2.74
CA PRO A 72 5.39 5.96 1.37
C PRO A 72 4.00 6.31 0.84
N GLU A 73 3.04 5.38 0.98
CA GLU A 73 1.66 5.52 0.55
C GLU A 73 0.95 6.61 1.36
N LEU A 74 1.14 6.63 2.68
CA LEU A 74 0.59 7.67 3.55
C LEU A 74 1.09 9.06 3.14
N ILE A 75 2.39 9.20 2.89
CA ILE A 75 3.01 10.47 2.51
C ILE A 75 2.47 10.95 1.16
N ILE A 76 2.47 10.07 0.13
CA ILE A 76 1.92 10.40 -1.19
C ILE A 76 0.46 10.82 -1.07
N ALA A 77 -0.35 10.08 -0.31
CA ALA A 77 -1.75 10.41 -0.09
C ALA A 77 -1.94 11.78 0.59
N LEU A 78 -1.14 12.12 1.62
CA LEU A 78 -1.27 13.41 2.30
C LEU A 78 -0.82 14.59 1.43
N PHE A 79 0.19 14.42 0.59
CA PHE A 79 0.55 15.44 -0.41
C PHE A 79 -0.53 15.60 -1.48
N ALA A 80 -1.13 14.50 -1.94
CA ALA A 80 -2.26 14.56 -2.87
C ALA A 80 -3.49 15.24 -2.22
N VAL A 81 -3.79 14.98 -0.94
CA VAL A 81 -4.82 15.73 -0.19
C VAL A 81 -4.50 17.23 -0.16
N HIS A 82 -3.25 17.59 0.13
CA HIS A 82 -2.83 19.00 0.15
C HIS A 82 -2.94 19.68 -1.23
N ALA A 83 -2.70 18.92 -2.30
CA ALA A 83 -2.89 19.38 -3.67
C ALA A 83 -4.37 19.36 -4.13
N MET A 84 -5.31 18.95 -3.27
CA MET A 84 -6.73 18.71 -3.59
C MET A 84 -6.96 17.64 -4.67
N GLU A 85 -5.99 16.75 -4.88
CA GLU A 85 -6.05 15.64 -5.82
C GLU A 85 -6.76 14.43 -5.19
N PHE A 86 -8.01 14.61 -4.78
CA PHE A 86 -8.75 13.61 -4.02
C PHE A 86 -9.01 12.31 -4.80
N GLU A 87 -9.12 12.39 -6.13
CA GLU A 87 -9.20 11.22 -7.00
C GLU A 87 -7.91 10.41 -6.98
N VAL A 88 -6.75 11.08 -7.02
CA VAL A 88 -5.44 10.43 -6.87
C VAL A 88 -5.34 9.71 -5.53
N VAL A 89 -5.79 10.35 -4.43
CA VAL A 89 -5.76 9.74 -3.09
C VAL A 89 -6.57 8.44 -3.05
N ARG A 90 -7.84 8.48 -3.50
CA ARG A 90 -8.71 7.29 -3.49
C ARG A 90 -8.18 6.21 -4.43
N GLY A 91 -7.79 6.60 -5.65
CA GLY A 91 -7.22 5.71 -6.65
C GLY A 91 -5.98 4.98 -6.11
N SER A 92 -4.99 5.69 -5.57
CA SER A 92 -3.77 5.06 -5.06
C SER A 92 -4.04 4.12 -3.88
N LEU A 93 -4.98 4.47 -2.99
CA LEU A 93 -5.34 3.65 -1.84
C LEU A 93 -6.09 2.36 -2.25
N SER A 94 -7.09 2.47 -3.13
CA SER A 94 -7.83 1.31 -3.64
C SER A 94 -6.92 0.41 -4.49
N GLY A 95 -6.10 1.04 -5.34
CA GLY A 95 -5.06 0.40 -6.14
C GLY A 95 -4.05 -0.37 -5.32
N SER A 96 -3.61 0.16 -4.17
CA SER A 96 -2.68 -0.52 -3.26
C SER A 96 -3.28 -1.81 -2.69
N VAL A 97 -4.53 -1.78 -2.22
CA VAL A 97 -5.26 -2.97 -1.73
C VAL A 97 -5.37 -4.03 -2.83
N ILE A 98 -5.80 -3.62 -4.03
CA ILE A 98 -5.99 -4.50 -5.21
C ILE A 98 -4.66 -5.09 -5.67
N GLY A 99 -3.62 -4.26 -5.76
CA GLY A 99 -2.26 -4.66 -6.11
C GLY A 99 -1.72 -5.73 -5.17
N ASN A 100 -2.01 -5.63 -3.88
CA ASN A 100 -1.57 -6.61 -2.90
C ASN A 100 -2.29 -7.96 -3.02
N LEU A 101 -3.61 -7.93 -3.17
CA LEU A 101 -4.42 -9.14 -3.33
C LEU A 101 -4.14 -9.88 -4.64
N LEU A 102 -3.89 -9.14 -5.73
CA LEU A 102 -3.82 -9.74 -7.06
C LEU A 102 -2.40 -9.78 -7.61
N LEU A 103 -1.70 -8.64 -7.64
CA LEU A 103 -0.40 -8.55 -8.29
C LEU A 103 0.71 -9.17 -7.43
N VAL A 104 0.84 -8.73 -6.18
CA VAL A 104 1.88 -9.21 -5.25
C VAL A 104 1.66 -10.67 -4.90
N LEU A 105 0.44 -11.03 -4.48
CA LEU A 105 0.09 -12.41 -4.20
C LEU A 105 0.23 -13.27 -5.47
N GLY A 106 -0.21 -12.75 -6.64
CA GLY A 106 -0.09 -13.43 -7.92
C GLY A 106 1.34 -13.78 -8.28
N PHE A 107 2.26 -12.81 -8.22
CA PHE A 107 3.69 -13.04 -8.44
C PHE A 107 4.29 -13.97 -7.38
N SER A 108 3.88 -13.83 -6.11
CA SER A 108 4.33 -14.72 -5.04
C SER A 108 3.96 -16.18 -5.33
N LEU A 109 2.72 -16.46 -5.72
CA LEU A 109 2.28 -17.82 -6.09
C LEU A 109 2.95 -18.30 -7.39
N LEU A 110 3.16 -17.42 -8.37
CA LEU A 110 3.82 -17.73 -9.63
C LEU A 110 5.28 -18.17 -9.42
N PHE A 111 6.05 -17.41 -8.65
CA PHE A 111 7.48 -17.67 -8.43
C PHE A 111 7.74 -18.63 -7.28
N GLY A 112 6.88 -18.68 -6.26
CA GLY A 112 7.01 -19.62 -5.14
C GLY A 112 6.53 -21.05 -5.45
N GLY A 113 5.65 -21.22 -6.44
CA GLY A 113 5.25 -22.55 -6.91
C GLY A 113 4.21 -23.24 -6.03
N ARG A 114 4.43 -24.52 -5.70
CA ARG A 114 3.51 -25.32 -4.89
C ARG A 114 3.95 -25.33 -3.42
N GLY A 115 3.00 -25.12 -2.53
CA GLY A 115 3.20 -25.18 -1.08
C GLY A 115 1.91 -24.83 -0.32
N GLU A 116 1.98 -24.91 1.00
CA GLU A 116 0.83 -24.68 1.87
C GLU A 116 0.64 -23.20 2.19
N ILE A 117 -0.62 -22.80 2.34
CA ILE A 117 -1.05 -21.44 2.71
C ILE A 117 -1.80 -21.52 4.04
N ASP A 118 -1.56 -20.55 4.91
CA ASP A 118 -2.32 -20.43 6.15
C ASP A 118 -3.74 -19.97 5.88
N ARG A 119 -4.70 -20.88 5.84
CA ARG A 119 -6.10 -20.54 5.57
C ARG A 119 -6.67 -19.61 6.65
N GLN A 120 -6.30 -19.79 7.91
CA GLN A 120 -6.88 -18.99 8.98
C GLN A 120 -6.44 -17.53 8.88
N SER A 121 -5.13 -17.30 8.74
CA SER A 121 -4.57 -15.94 8.57
C SER A 121 -5.06 -15.29 7.27
N SER A 122 -5.03 -16.06 6.17
CA SER A 122 -5.44 -15.55 4.84
C SER A 122 -6.90 -15.10 4.80
N PHE A 123 -7.82 -15.93 5.32
CA PHE A 123 -9.25 -15.59 5.29
C PHE A 123 -9.61 -14.48 6.28
N LEU A 124 -8.87 -14.33 7.38
CA LEU A 124 -9.03 -13.19 8.29
C LEU A 124 -8.65 -11.88 7.58
N ALA A 125 -7.51 -11.86 6.88
CA ALA A 125 -7.10 -10.70 6.10
C ALA A 125 -8.09 -10.35 4.98
N LEU A 126 -8.55 -11.36 4.22
CA LEU A 126 -9.57 -11.16 3.18
C LEU A 126 -10.91 -10.67 3.76
N ALA A 127 -11.32 -11.18 4.92
CA ALA A 127 -12.53 -10.73 5.61
C ALA A 127 -12.41 -9.27 6.07
N LEU A 128 -11.21 -8.81 6.45
CA LEU A 128 -10.97 -7.41 6.79
C LEU A 128 -11.09 -6.49 5.60
N VAL A 129 -10.52 -6.88 4.45
CA VAL A 129 -10.67 -6.11 3.21
C VAL A 129 -12.14 -6.11 2.78
N ALA A 130 -12.85 -7.23 2.89
CA ALA A 130 -14.28 -7.32 2.61
C ALA A 130 -15.09 -6.39 3.54
N PHE A 131 -14.80 -6.41 4.84
CA PHE A 131 -15.45 -5.56 5.83
C PHE A 131 -15.19 -4.07 5.55
N SER A 132 -13.95 -3.71 5.22
CA SER A 132 -13.62 -2.35 4.81
C SER A 132 -14.41 -1.92 3.56
N THR A 133 -14.39 -2.75 2.51
CA THR A 133 -15.15 -2.50 1.28
C THR A 133 -16.64 -2.30 1.55
N LEU A 134 -17.24 -3.11 2.44
CA LEU A 134 -18.65 -2.97 2.83
C LEU A 134 -18.93 -1.68 3.60
N LEU A 135 -18.03 -1.23 4.47
CA LEU A 135 -18.19 0.04 5.18
C LEU A 135 -17.96 1.24 4.27
N LEU A 136 -17.04 1.14 3.32
CA LEU A 136 -16.80 2.19 2.32
C LEU A 136 -18.03 2.44 1.44
N LEU A 137 -18.88 1.43 1.20
CA LEU A 137 -20.16 1.61 0.49
C LEU A 137 -21.09 2.64 1.15
N VAL A 138 -20.99 2.84 2.47
CA VAL A 138 -21.81 3.83 3.20
C VAL A 138 -21.57 5.25 2.69
N VAL A 139 -20.32 5.55 2.28
CA VAL A 139 -19.93 6.85 1.70
C VAL A 139 -19.94 6.80 0.18
N ALA A 140 -19.47 5.70 -0.41
CA ALA A 140 -19.32 5.56 -1.86
C ALA A 140 -20.66 5.64 -2.60
N ILE A 141 -21.70 4.92 -2.15
CA ILE A 141 -23.02 4.91 -2.83
C ILE A 141 -23.60 6.33 -2.92
N PRO A 142 -23.71 7.10 -1.82
CA PRO A 142 -24.15 8.50 -1.93
C PRO A 142 -23.25 9.38 -2.81
N GLY A 143 -21.96 9.05 -2.92
CA GLY A 143 -20.98 9.76 -3.74
C GLY A 143 -20.98 9.39 -5.22
N TRP A 144 -21.80 8.45 -5.66
CA TRP A 144 -21.97 8.14 -7.09
C TRP A 144 -22.89 9.14 -7.79
N ASP A 145 -23.80 9.77 -7.04
CA ASP A 145 -24.67 10.82 -7.53
C ASP A 145 -24.23 12.20 -7.04
N GLY A 146 -24.05 13.14 -7.98
CA GLY A 146 -23.67 14.52 -7.70
C GLY A 146 -22.18 14.70 -7.42
N ASP A 147 -21.86 15.77 -6.68
CA ASP A 147 -20.47 16.08 -6.31
C ASP A 147 -19.93 15.08 -5.27
N PRO A 148 -18.87 14.30 -5.59
CA PRO A 148 -18.25 13.34 -4.68
C PRO A 148 -17.40 13.98 -3.58
N GLU A 149 -17.09 15.28 -3.69
CA GLU A 149 -16.21 16.03 -2.78
C GLU A 149 -16.98 16.90 -1.78
N ARG A 150 -18.32 16.86 -1.86
CA ARG A 150 -19.17 17.62 -0.94
C ARG A 150 -18.89 17.27 0.53
N SER A 151 -18.91 18.29 1.37
CA SER A 151 -18.56 18.19 2.81
C SER A 151 -19.37 17.14 3.57
N SER A 152 -20.64 16.91 3.21
CA SER A 152 -21.48 15.90 3.86
C SER A 152 -20.96 14.47 3.70
N LEU A 153 -20.23 14.17 2.63
CA LEU A 153 -19.57 12.87 2.42
C LEU A 153 -18.28 12.76 3.22
N ALA A 154 -17.52 13.85 3.36
CA ALA A 154 -16.36 13.90 4.24
C ALA A 154 -16.78 13.70 5.71
N ASP A 155 -17.84 14.35 6.16
CA ASP A 155 -18.41 14.17 7.50
C ASP A 155 -18.87 12.72 7.74
N LEU A 156 -19.47 12.08 6.72
CA LEU A 156 -19.88 10.67 6.78
C LEU A 156 -18.68 9.70 6.78
N SER A 157 -17.54 10.13 6.22
CA SER A 157 -16.30 9.34 6.19
C SER A 157 -15.66 9.21 7.58
N ILE A 158 -15.89 10.17 8.48
CA ILE A 158 -15.33 10.17 9.84
C ILE A 158 -15.80 8.95 10.66
N PRO A 159 -17.12 8.72 10.89
CA PRO A 159 -17.56 7.57 11.67
C PRO A 159 -17.18 6.24 11.02
N VAL A 160 -17.21 6.15 9.68
CA VAL A 160 -16.73 4.97 8.94
C VAL A 160 -15.26 4.71 9.24
N SER A 161 -14.43 5.75 9.20
CA SER A 161 -13.00 5.64 9.48
C SER A 161 -12.70 5.23 10.92
N ILE A 162 -13.45 5.77 11.89
CA ILE A 162 -13.33 5.41 13.30
C ILE A 162 -13.66 3.92 13.49
N VAL A 163 -14.75 3.41 12.88
CA VAL A 163 -15.12 1.99 12.99
C VAL A 163 -14.04 1.08 12.39
N LEU A 164 -13.47 1.44 11.25
CA LEU A 164 -12.38 0.69 10.63
C LEU A 164 -11.13 0.64 11.52
N LEU A 165 -10.73 1.77 12.10
CA LEU A 165 -9.58 1.82 13.00
C LEU A 165 -9.81 1.03 14.31
N ILE A 166 -11.03 1.06 14.86
CA ILE A 166 -11.38 0.24 16.01
C ILE A 166 -11.25 -1.25 15.67
N ALA A 167 -11.73 -1.68 14.49
CA ALA A 167 -11.58 -3.05 14.03
C ALA A 167 -10.10 -3.43 13.87
N TYR A 168 -9.29 -2.55 13.28
CA TYR A 168 -7.85 -2.73 13.14
C TYR A 168 -7.14 -2.89 14.50
N VAL A 169 -7.40 -1.99 15.46
CA VAL A 169 -6.78 -2.04 16.80
C VAL A 169 -7.21 -3.31 17.53
N GLY A 170 -8.50 -3.65 17.49
CA GLY A 170 -9.02 -4.85 18.16
C GLY A 170 -8.39 -6.15 17.63
N LEU A 171 -8.23 -6.26 16.31
CA LEU A 171 -7.66 -7.45 15.67
C LEU A 171 -6.14 -7.51 15.82
N THR A 172 -5.45 -6.38 15.71
CA THR A 172 -4.01 -6.30 15.99
C THR A 172 -3.73 -6.70 17.43
N TYR A 173 -4.53 -6.21 18.38
CA TYR A 173 -4.43 -6.60 19.78
C TYR A 173 -4.68 -8.11 20.00
N TYR A 174 -5.71 -8.68 19.38
CA TYR A 174 -5.98 -10.11 19.44
C TYR A 174 -4.82 -10.93 18.86
N SER A 175 -4.29 -10.52 17.70
CA SER A 175 -3.13 -11.14 17.04
C SER A 175 -1.89 -11.10 17.94
N LEU A 176 -1.55 -9.92 18.48
CA LEU A 176 -0.41 -9.73 19.38
C LEU A 176 -0.52 -10.57 20.65
N ARG A 177 -1.72 -10.68 21.25
CA ARG A 177 -1.94 -11.55 22.41
C ARG A 177 -1.75 -13.02 22.07
N ARG A 178 -2.23 -13.45 20.90
CA ARG A 178 -2.07 -14.82 20.43
C ARG A 178 -0.60 -15.15 20.16
N HIS A 179 0.16 -14.22 19.58
CA HIS A 179 1.60 -14.37 19.33
C HIS A 179 2.44 -14.30 20.62
N ALA A 180 2.10 -13.43 21.57
CA ALA A 180 2.73 -13.37 22.88
C ALA A 180 2.51 -14.66 23.70
N ALA A 181 1.36 -15.34 23.52
CA ALA A 181 1.11 -16.64 24.12
C ALA A 181 1.90 -17.79 23.46
N LEU A 182 2.46 -17.58 22.26
CA LEU A 182 3.19 -18.57 21.47
C LEU A 182 4.70 -18.30 21.38
N HIS A 183 5.17 -17.09 21.70
CA HIS A 183 6.59 -16.74 21.71
C HIS A 183 7.18 -16.84 23.13
N ILE A 184 7.78 -18.00 23.38
CA ILE A 184 8.97 -18.13 24.22
C ILE A 184 10.02 -17.21 23.60
N ALA A 185 10.57 -16.27 24.36
CA ALA A 185 11.65 -15.41 23.89
C ALA A 185 12.78 -16.27 23.31
N SER A 186 12.95 -16.25 21.99
CA SER A 186 14.18 -16.74 21.40
C SER A 186 15.23 -15.66 21.68
N ASP A 187 16.16 -15.95 22.58
CA ASP A 187 17.44 -15.23 22.77
C ASP A 187 18.33 -15.39 21.51
N GLU A 188 17.77 -15.19 20.32
CA GLU A 188 18.57 -15.03 19.11
C GLU A 188 19.15 -13.63 19.13
N GLU A 189 20.49 -13.53 19.09
CA GLU A 189 21.20 -12.27 18.86
C GLU A 189 20.52 -11.49 17.72
N ILE A 190 20.06 -10.27 18.00
CA ILE A 190 19.54 -9.35 16.99
C ILE A 190 20.67 -9.06 16.00
N LYS A 191 20.70 -9.81 14.89
CA LYS A 191 21.65 -9.61 13.78
C LYS A 191 21.13 -8.52 12.86
N GLY A 192 21.02 -7.31 13.40
CA GLY A 192 20.39 -6.17 12.74
C GLY A 192 21.10 -4.84 12.98
N TRP A 193 20.51 -3.77 12.46
CA TRP A 193 20.96 -2.41 12.76
C TRP A 193 20.70 -2.06 14.21
N SER A 194 21.58 -1.31 14.86
CA SER A 194 21.24 -0.76 16.18
C SER A 194 19.97 0.09 16.10
N LEU A 195 19.14 0.09 17.15
CA LEU A 195 17.91 0.91 17.21
C LEU A 195 18.15 2.37 16.80
N ARG A 196 19.26 2.97 17.23
CA ARG A 196 19.63 4.35 16.85
C ARG A 196 19.83 4.51 15.35
N LEU A 197 20.54 3.57 14.72
CA LEU A 197 20.76 3.60 13.28
C LEU A 197 19.43 3.40 12.54
N ALA A 198 18.60 2.45 12.97
CA ALA A 198 17.29 2.20 12.38
C ALA A 198 16.40 3.45 12.42
N LEU A 199 16.31 4.13 13.58
CA LEU A 199 15.52 5.35 13.72
C LEU A 199 16.06 6.53 12.91
N VAL A 200 17.39 6.70 12.85
CA VAL A 200 18.01 7.77 12.04
C VAL A 200 17.77 7.54 10.55
N VAL A 201 17.98 6.31 10.07
CA VAL A 201 17.73 5.96 8.67
C VAL A 201 16.25 6.09 8.33
N LEU A 202 15.36 5.61 9.21
CA LEU A 202 13.92 5.75 9.04
C LEU A 202 13.50 7.22 8.93
N GLY A 203 13.93 8.07 9.87
CA GLY A 203 13.63 9.50 9.83
C GLY A 203 14.16 10.21 8.58
N ALA A 204 15.41 9.93 8.21
CA ALA A 204 16.02 10.52 7.01
C ALA A 204 15.32 10.06 5.73
N ALA A 205 15.03 8.76 5.60
CA ALA A 205 14.32 8.21 4.45
C ALA A 205 12.91 8.78 4.33
N THR A 206 12.17 8.89 5.43
CA THR A 206 10.83 9.52 5.47
C THR A 206 10.86 10.97 4.97
N VAL A 207 11.83 11.78 5.41
CA VAL A 207 11.96 13.18 4.94
C VAL A 207 12.28 13.24 3.45
N VAL A 208 13.20 12.40 2.97
CA VAL A 208 13.54 12.36 1.55
C VAL A 208 12.36 11.87 0.71
N THR A 209 11.62 10.86 1.18
CA THR A 209 10.37 10.39 0.55
C THR A 209 9.35 11.51 0.47
N ALA A 210 9.18 12.32 1.52
CA ALA A 210 8.27 13.45 1.51
C ALA A 210 8.62 14.46 0.41
N LEU A 211 9.89 14.84 0.30
CA LEU A 211 10.35 15.77 -0.75
C LEU A 211 10.14 15.21 -2.16
N VAL A 212 10.40 13.92 -2.37
CA VAL A 212 10.20 13.28 -3.68
C VAL A 212 8.71 13.07 -3.99
N ALA A 213 7.89 12.77 -2.98
CA ALA A 213 6.45 12.61 -3.13
C ALA A 213 5.77 13.93 -3.50
N GLU A 214 6.23 15.06 -2.96
CA GLU A 214 5.77 16.40 -3.37
C GLU A 214 6.01 16.65 -4.86
N ILE A 215 7.22 16.34 -5.35
CA ILE A 215 7.57 16.43 -6.79
C ILE A 215 6.71 15.47 -7.63
N LEU A 216 6.51 14.23 -7.16
CA LEU A 216 5.65 13.25 -7.84
C LEU A 216 4.23 13.80 -8.00
N VAL A 217 3.60 14.22 -6.89
CA VAL A 217 2.21 14.69 -6.88
C VAL A 217 2.06 15.94 -7.74
N GLY A 218 3.00 16.89 -7.64
CA GLY A 218 2.97 18.12 -8.43
C GLY A 218 3.11 17.91 -9.94
N SER A 219 3.55 16.73 -10.39
CA SER A 219 3.75 16.40 -11.82
C SER A 219 2.72 15.40 -12.38
N ILE A 220 1.74 14.97 -11.58
CA ILE A 220 0.73 13.97 -11.97
C ILE A 220 -0.09 14.46 -13.17
N ASN A 221 -0.68 15.65 -13.08
CA ASN A 221 -1.66 16.11 -14.06
C ASN A 221 -1.01 16.31 -15.43
N THR A 222 0.16 16.93 -15.46
CA THR A 222 0.95 17.09 -16.70
C THR A 222 1.39 15.76 -17.28
N PHE A 223 1.80 14.79 -16.45
CA PHE A 223 2.14 13.46 -16.95
C PHE A 223 0.90 12.74 -17.52
N ALA A 224 -0.24 12.84 -16.85
CA ALA A 224 -1.51 12.26 -17.30
C ALA A 224 -1.91 12.81 -18.68
N ASP A 225 -1.88 14.14 -18.83
CA ASP A 225 -2.16 14.84 -20.09
C ASP A 225 -1.20 14.43 -21.22
N ASP A 226 0.11 14.48 -20.96
CA ASP A 226 1.15 14.16 -21.96
C ASP A 226 1.10 12.69 -22.43
N SER A 227 0.76 11.78 -21.51
CA SER A 227 0.69 10.34 -21.80
C SER A 227 -0.69 9.87 -22.28
N GLY A 228 -1.70 10.74 -22.23
CA GLY A 228 -3.06 10.45 -22.65
C GLY A 228 -3.76 9.41 -21.76
N VAL A 229 -3.42 9.38 -20.47
CA VAL A 229 -4.04 8.49 -19.47
C VAL A 229 -4.72 9.33 -18.40
N SER A 230 -5.73 8.79 -17.73
CA SER A 230 -6.35 9.49 -16.61
C SER A 230 -5.44 9.50 -15.37
N GLU A 231 -5.50 10.59 -14.60
CA GLU A 231 -5.01 10.73 -13.23
C GLU A 231 -5.52 9.57 -12.36
N PHE A 232 -6.80 9.21 -12.50
CA PHE A 232 -7.37 8.03 -11.87
C PHE A 232 -6.59 6.75 -12.17
N PHE A 233 -6.33 6.45 -13.45
CA PHE A 233 -5.60 5.25 -13.85
C PHE A 233 -4.15 5.31 -13.35
N LEU A 234 -3.52 6.47 -13.48
CA LEU A 234 -2.15 6.71 -13.02
C LEU A 234 -2.04 6.44 -11.51
N ALA A 235 -2.99 6.95 -10.72
CA ALA A 235 -3.04 6.75 -9.30
C ALA A 235 -3.30 5.28 -8.93
N ALA A 236 -4.36 4.69 -9.48
CA ALA A 236 -4.81 3.35 -9.13
C ALA A 236 -3.90 2.22 -9.60
N VAL A 237 -3.07 2.46 -10.62
CA VAL A 237 -2.14 1.46 -11.15
C VAL A 237 -0.69 1.85 -10.89
N VAL A 238 -0.24 2.99 -11.39
CA VAL A 238 1.19 3.34 -11.38
C VAL A 238 1.64 3.75 -9.99
N ILE A 239 0.96 4.72 -9.37
CA ILE A 239 1.33 5.22 -8.03
C ILE A 239 1.12 4.15 -6.98
N ALA A 240 0.00 3.42 -7.05
CA ALA A 240 -0.24 2.25 -6.21
C ALA A 240 0.90 1.22 -6.29
N ILE A 241 1.42 0.93 -7.49
CA ILE A 241 2.59 0.05 -7.64
C ILE A 241 3.83 0.68 -7.02
N VAL A 242 4.09 1.98 -7.23
CA VAL A 242 5.30 2.66 -6.75
C VAL A 242 5.41 2.64 -5.22
N GLY A 243 4.32 2.97 -4.51
CA GLY A 243 4.30 2.90 -3.04
C GLY A 243 4.61 1.48 -2.56
N ASN A 244 3.88 0.53 -3.13
CA ASN A 244 3.89 -0.87 -2.72
C ASN A 244 5.12 -1.68 -3.20
N ALA A 245 5.84 -1.21 -4.24
CA ALA A 245 6.83 -1.98 -4.98
C ALA A 245 7.93 -2.54 -4.08
N ALA A 246 8.25 -1.79 -3.04
CA ALA A 246 9.44 -1.97 -2.25
C ALA A 246 9.22 -2.93 -1.08
N GLU A 247 8.11 -2.75 -0.35
CA GLU A 247 7.68 -3.68 0.70
C GLU A 247 7.30 -5.04 0.08
N HIS A 248 6.65 -5.02 -1.07
CA HIS A 248 6.02 -6.24 -1.60
C HIS A 248 6.83 -6.98 -2.66
N GLY A 249 7.81 -6.31 -3.29
CA GLY A 249 8.88 -7.01 -4.02
C GLY A 249 9.64 -7.98 -3.10
N GLY A 250 9.76 -7.65 -1.81
CA GLY A 250 10.30 -8.54 -0.78
C GLY A 250 9.51 -9.85 -0.64
N ALA A 251 8.17 -9.77 -0.62
CA ALA A 251 7.30 -10.95 -0.54
C ALA A 251 7.52 -11.92 -1.72
N VAL A 252 7.65 -11.39 -2.94
CA VAL A 252 7.94 -12.20 -4.14
C VAL A 252 9.30 -12.89 -4.02
N VAL A 253 10.32 -12.18 -3.52
CA VAL A 253 11.66 -12.76 -3.28
C VAL A 253 11.61 -13.86 -2.20
N VAL A 254 10.83 -13.65 -1.13
CA VAL A 254 10.60 -14.65 -0.08
C VAL A 254 9.89 -15.89 -0.64
N ALA A 255 8.89 -15.69 -1.50
CA ALA A 255 8.20 -16.77 -2.20
C ALA A 255 9.16 -17.58 -3.07
N ALA A 256 10.00 -16.92 -3.86
CA ALA A 256 11.00 -17.56 -4.73
C ALA A 256 12.04 -18.39 -3.96
N ARG A 257 12.22 -18.13 -2.65
CA ARG A 257 13.05 -18.94 -1.74
C ARG A 257 12.30 -20.11 -1.11
N GLY A 258 11.10 -20.43 -1.59
CA GLY A 258 10.27 -21.53 -1.10
C GLY A 258 9.43 -21.22 0.14
N LYS A 259 9.46 -19.98 0.65
CA LYS A 259 8.69 -19.57 1.84
C LYS A 259 7.32 -19.03 1.45
N ILE A 260 6.54 -19.79 0.69
CA ILE A 260 5.28 -19.32 0.12
C ILE A 260 4.21 -18.96 1.17
N LYS A 261 4.15 -19.71 2.26
CA LYS A 261 3.24 -19.43 3.39
C LYS A 261 3.43 -18.00 3.90
N LEU A 262 4.68 -17.63 4.15
CA LEU A 262 5.06 -16.30 4.65
C LEU A 262 4.80 -15.22 3.60
N ALA A 263 5.16 -15.46 2.33
CA ALA A 263 4.94 -14.49 1.27
C ALA A 263 3.46 -14.15 1.05
N ALA A 264 2.59 -15.16 1.09
CA ALA A 264 1.14 -14.94 0.99
C ALA A 264 0.59 -14.20 2.21
N GLU A 265 1.10 -14.50 3.41
CA GLU A 265 0.73 -13.79 4.63
C GLU A 265 1.13 -12.31 4.57
N ILE A 266 2.34 -11.99 4.10
CA ILE A 266 2.79 -10.60 3.90
C ILE A 266 1.85 -9.85 2.94
N ALA A 267 1.56 -10.42 1.77
CA ALA A 267 0.72 -9.78 0.76
C ALA A 267 -0.72 -9.53 1.26
N LEU A 268 -1.33 -10.54 1.90
CA LEU A 268 -2.70 -10.43 2.40
C LEU A 268 -2.79 -9.51 3.63
N ALA A 269 -1.83 -9.59 4.55
CA ALA A 269 -1.78 -8.73 5.72
C ALA A 269 -1.60 -7.26 5.34
N SER A 270 -0.71 -6.94 4.40
CA SER A 270 -0.55 -5.57 3.92
C SER A 270 -1.83 -5.06 3.25
N SER A 271 -2.49 -5.85 2.40
CA SER A 271 -3.79 -5.48 1.84
C SER A 271 -4.84 -5.14 2.92
N ALA A 272 -4.92 -5.97 3.97
CA ALA A 272 -5.81 -5.71 5.10
C ALA A 272 -5.40 -4.44 5.86
N GLN A 273 -4.11 -4.22 6.12
CA GLN A 273 -3.60 -3.01 6.78
C GLN A 273 -3.95 -1.75 5.98
N VAL A 274 -3.75 -1.74 4.67
CA VAL A 274 -4.15 -0.61 3.83
C VAL A 274 -5.66 -0.36 3.97
N ALA A 275 -6.46 -1.42 3.89
CA ALA A 275 -7.92 -1.33 3.91
C ALA A 275 -8.51 -0.88 5.25
N VAL A 276 -7.99 -1.35 6.40
CA VAL A 276 -8.57 -1.07 7.73
C VAL A 276 -7.76 -0.10 8.58
N PHE A 277 -6.55 0.25 8.18
CA PHE A 277 -5.70 1.23 8.86
C PHE A 277 -5.35 2.41 7.96
N LEU A 278 -4.74 2.20 6.78
CA LEU A 278 -4.23 3.32 5.98
C LEU A 278 -5.35 4.21 5.44
N ILE A 279 -6.36 3.64 4.76
CA ILE A 279 -7.52 4.38 4.24
C ILE A 279 -8.17 5.26 5.33
N PRO A 280 -8.58 4.71 6.49
CA PRO A 280 -9.21 5.54 7.52
C PRO A 280 -8.23 6.48 8.23
N ALA A 281 -6.94 6.14 8.32
CA ALA A 281 -5.93 7.06 8.85
C ALA A 281 -5.76 8.28 7.95
N VAL A 282 -5.67 8.09 6.63
CA VAL A 282 -5.60 9.19 5.65
C VAL A 282 -6.83 10.08 5.77
N ALA A 283 -8.04 9.50 5.82
CA ALA A 283 -9.27 10.29 5.94
C ALA A 283 -9.32 11.16 7.22
N LEU A 284 -8.86 10.62 8.36
CA LEU A 284 -8.83 11.38 9.62
C LEU A 284 -7.70 12.41 9.66
N LEU A 285 -6.53 12.11 9.10
CA LEU A 285 -5.41 13.05 9.01
C LEU A 285 -5.71 14.18 8.03
N ALA A 286 -6.46 13.90 6.96
CA ALA A 286 -6.92 14.88 6.00
C ALA A 286 -7.77 15.98 6.64
N LEU A 287 -8.46 15.72 7.76
CA LEU A 287 -9.18 16.77 8.51
C LEU A 287 -8.30 17.93 8.97
N LEU A 288 -6.98 17.72 9.07
CA LEU A 288 -6.00 18.75 9.43
C LEU A 288 -5.49 19.55 8.21
N ILE A 289 -5.82 19.10 7.00
CA ILE A 289 -5.37 19.66 5.72
C ILE A 289 -6.60 20.12 4.94
N GLU A 290 -7.28 19.18 4.27
CA GLU A 290 -8.55 19.37 3.56
C GLU A 290 -9.43 18.12 3.73
N PRO A 291 -10.72 18.24 4.12
CA PRO A 291 -11.58 17.09 4.40
C PRO A 291 -11.74 16.13 3.20
N LEU A 292 -11.22 14.91 3.35
CA LEU A 292 -11.32 13.86 2.33
C LEU A 292 -12.62 13.07 2.45
N ALA A 293 -13.46 13.10 1.41
CA ALA A 293 -14.56 12.17 1.25
C ALA A 293 -14.06 10.81 0.71
N LEU A 294 -14.37 9.72 1.41
CA LEU A 294 -14.14 8.33 0.98
C LEU A 294 -15.18 7.88 -0.06
N ALA A 295 -15.51 8.75 -1.01
CA ALA A 295 -16.46 8.54 -2.09
C ALA A 295 -15.83 7.77 -3.26
N PHE A 296 -15.37 6.55 -3.01
CA PHE A 296 -14.78 5.66 -4.03
C PHE A 296 -15.73 5.41 -5.20
N ARG A 297 -15.19 5.27 -6.41
CA ARG A 297 -15.93 4.97 -7.64
C ARG A 297 -16.59 3.61 -7.57
N GLU A 298 -17.65 3.44 -8.35
CA GLU A 298 -18.26 2.12 -8.59
C GLU A 298 -17.21 1.11 -9.04
N VAL A 299 -16.36 1.49 -10.00
CA VAL A 299 -15.30 0.62 -10.53
C VAL A 299 -14.27 0.23 -9.46
N GLU A 300 -13.92 1.13 -8.54
CA GLU A 300 -12.98 0.84 -7.44
C GLU A 300 -13.59 -0.15 -6.45
N ILE A 301 -14.83 0.08 -6.02
CA ILE A 301 -15.55 -0.79 -5.08
C ILE A 301 -15.77 -2.18 -5.69
N ILE A 302 -16.17 -2.25 -6.96
CA ILE A 302 -16.33 -3.52 -7.68
C ILE A 302 -14.99 -4.24 -7.78
N ALA A 303 -13.91 -3.54 -8.12
CA ALA A 303 -12.58 -4.13 -8.22
C ALA A 303 -12.06 -4.65 -6.87
N LEU A 304 -12.27 -3.93 -5.77
CA LEU A 304 -11.97 -4.40 -4.40
C LEU A 304 -12.73 -5.69 -4.08
N GLY A 305 -14.06 -5.70 -4.32
CA GLY A 305 -14.89 -6.87 -4.08
C GLY A 305 -14.48 -8.09 -4.91
N VAL A 306 -14.23 -7.90 -6.20
CA VAL A 306 -13.74 -8.95 -7.11
C VAL A 306 -12.37 -9.47 -6.63
N SER A 307 -11.47 -8.59 -6.22
CA SER A 307 -10.14 -8.96 -5.73
C SER A 307 -10.22 -9.86 -4.50
N VAL A 308 -11.10 -9.53 -3.55
CA VAL A 308 -11.36 -10.35 -2.36
C VAL A 308 -11.94 -11.71 -2.74
N VAL A 309 -12.99 -11.74 -3.58
CA VAL A 309 -13.69 -12.98 -3.95
C VAL A 309 -12.76 -13.93 -4.70
N VAL A 310 -12.04 -13.44 -5.71
CA VAL A 310 -11.11 -14.26 -6.50
C VAL A 310 -10.00 -14.81 -5.62
N SER A 311 -9.41 -13.98 -4.76
CA SER A 311 -8.36 -14.42 -3.83
C SER A 311 -8.88 -15.47 -2.85
N ALA A 312 -10.07 -15.29 -2.28
CA ALA A 312 -10.70 -16.24 -1.37
C ALA A 312 -10.95 -17.60 -2.04
N VAL A 313 -11.50 -17.59 -3.27
CA VAL A 313 -11.78 -18.81 -4.04
C VAL A 313 -10.49 -19.55 -4.36
N LEU A 314 -9.46 -18.86 -4.84
CA LEU A 314 -8.20 -19.49 -5.23
C LEU A 314 -7.42 -20.03 -4.01
N LEU A 315 -7.55 -19.42 -2.84
CA LEU A 315 -6.89 -19.87 -1.61
C LEU A 315 -7.73 -20.83 -0.76
N ALA A 316 -8.95 -21.16 -1.18
CA ALA A 316 -9.91 -21.95 -0.38
C ALA A 316 -9.41 -23.34 0.02
N ASP A 317 -8.60 -23.98 -0.83
CA ASP A 317 -8.01 -25.30 -0.57
C ASP A 317 -6.72 -25.24 0.28
N GLY A 318 -6.25 -24.04 0.65
CA GLY A 318 -5.02 -23.84 1.41
C GLY A 318 -3.74 -24.20 0.66
N ARG A 319 -3.77 -24.28 -0.68
CA ARG A 319 -2.61 -24.66 -1.50
C ARG A 319 -2.28 -23.60 -2.53
N SER A 320 -0.99 -23.30 -2.66
CA SER A 320 -0.47 -22.46 -3.73
C SER A 320 -0.19 -23.25 -5.01
N SER A 321 -0.30 -22.59 -6.16
CA SER A 321 0.18 -23.11 -7.43
C SER A 321 0.50 -21.95 -8.38
N ARG A 322 1.39 -22.21 -9.34
CA ARG A 322 1.73 -21.22 -10.38
C ARG A 322 0.51 -20.79 -11.19
N LEU A 323 -0.41 -21.72 -11.46
CA LEU A 323 -1.64 -21.43 -12.20
C LEU A 323 -2.53 -20.44 -11.45
N LYS A 324 -2.68 -20.59 -10.13
CA LYS A 324 -3.42 -19.64 -9.30
C LYS A 324 -2.77 -18.25 -9.34
N GLY A 325 -1.44 -18.20 -9.30
CA GLY A 325 -0.70 -16.96 -9.47
C GLY A 325 -0.97 -16.27 -10.82
N LEU A 326 -0.94 -17.03 -11.92
CA LEU A 326 -1.28 -16.52 -13.25
C LEU A 326 -2.72 -16.00 -13.33
N ILE A 327 -3.69 -16.68 -12.70
CA ILE A 327 -5.08 -16.24 -12.67
C ILE A 327 -5.20 -14.90 -11.94
N LEU A 328 -4.56 -14.74 -10.77
CA LEU A 328 -4.57 -13.47 -10.03
C LEU A 328 -3.98 -12.31 -10.86
N ILE A 329 -2.83 -12.54 -11.52
CA ILE A 329 -2.20 -11.55 -12.40
C ILE A 329 -3.12 -11.21 -13.59
N ALA A 330 -3.77 -12.21 -14.19
CA ALA A 330 -4.70 -11.97 -15.30
C ALA A 330 -5.91 -11.13 -14.87
N VAL A 331 -6.45 -11.38 -13.67
CA VAL A 331 -7.54 -10.57 -13.10
C VAL A 331 -7.05 -9.15 -12.80
N TYR A 332 -5.83 -8.96 -12.28
CA TYR A 332 -5.25 -7.64 -12.09
C TYR A 332 -5.15 -6.86 -13.40
N ILE A 333 -4.65 -7.49 -14.47
CA ILE A 333 -4.56 -6.87 -15.81
C ILE A 333 -5.96 -6.48 -16.31
N GLY A 334 -6.97 -7.33 -16.09
CA GLY A 334 -8.36 -7.02 -16.43
C GLY A 334 -8.89 -5.80 -15.68
N ILE A 335 -8.61 -5.68 -14.38
CA ILE A 335 -8.98 -4.52 -13.57
C ILE A 335 -8.21 -3.27 -14.00
N ALA A 336 -6.90 -3.36 -14.24
CA ALA A 336 -6.11 -2.24 -14.73
C ALA A 336 -6.63 -1.73 -16.09
N THR A 337 -7.04 -2.64 -16.98
CA THR A 337 -7.69 -2.29 -18.25
C THR A 337 -9.04 -1.62 -18.02
N MET A 338 -9.83 -2.10 -17.05
CA MET A 338 -11.09 -1.48 -16.67
C MET A 338 -10.87 -0.04 -16.16
N PHE A 339 -9.86 0.19 -15.32
CA PHE A 339 -9.52 1.53 -14.84
C PHE A 339 -9.03 2.45 -15.96
N PHE A 340 -8.25 1.92 -16.91
CA PHE A 340 -7.82 2.67 -18.09
C PHE A 340 -9.01 3.13 -18.93
N VAL A 341 -10.00 2.25 -19.15
CA VAL A 341 -11.20 2.56 -19.93
C VAL A 341 -12.17 3.47 -19.16
N ALA A 342 -12.18 3.42 -17.82
CA ALA A 342 -13.08 4.21 -17.01
C ALA A 342 -12.82 5.73 -17.10
N GLY A 343 -11.60 6.15 -17.46
CA GLY A 343 -11.24 7.57 -17.63
C GLY A 343 -11.39 8.40 -16.35
N GLU A 344 -11.42 9.72 -16.48
CA GLU A 344 -11.74 10.64 -15.37
C GLU A 344 -13.22 10.60 -14.97
N ARG A 345 -13.50 11.11 -13.78
CA ARG A 345 -14.88 11.37 -13.31
C ARG A 345 -15.51 12.59 -13.94
#